data_AF-A0A3D8YJT0-F1
#
_entry.id   AF-A0A3D8YJT0-F1
#
_cell.length_a   1.000
_cell.length_b   1.000
_cell.length_c   1.000
_cell.angle_alpha   90.00
_cell.angle_beta   90.00
_cell.angle_gamma   90.00
#
_symmetry.space_group_name_H-M   'P 1'
#
loop_
_entity.id
_entity.type
_entity.pdbx_description
1 polymer ?
#
loop_
_entity_poly.entity_id
_entity_poly.type
_entity_poly.pdbx_seq_one_letter_code
_entity_poly.pdbx_strand_id
1 'polypeptide(L)'
;QYSVKFNGSNLQEYHNNNKVKMNIFYKDSIFKVTPTNYIVYTTSMDGQKWGHPEILPPFLGLNHNASYLSPGQGLATSTGRLIFASYTSQGLVFIYSDDHGITWQATKADLPFKNATAETQMVELKPNVIRAFFRTTTGKIGYITSLDNGHTWDNVHYLSQINQTRYGTQISVIKYSQKYQGKDVIILSTPNSRTGRNNGQIWIGLVDSKTNNIDWIHHKQVDEINVGYSYSALTETKDSKILLLYEKYDSWSRNQLHLKNTMKYRVYTFEDLLSN
;
A
#
# COMPACT_ATOMS: atom_id res chain seq x y z
N GLN A 1 -13.75 29.86 -5.29
CA GLN A 1 -12.99 29.05 -4.32
C GLN A 1 -13.65 29.21 -2.95
N TYR A 2 -13.53 28.19 -2.08
CA TYR A 2 -13.98 28.28 -0.68
C TYR A 2 -12.78 28.52 0.24
N SER A 3 -13.01 29.26 1.31
CA SER A 3 -12.12 29.36 2.48
C SER A 3 -12.83 28.78 3.70
N VAL A 4 -12.05 28.43 4.73
CA VAL A 4 -12.54 27.90 6.00
C VAL A 4 -12.24 28.85 7.15
N LYS A 5 -13.15 28.92 8.13
CA LYS A 5 -12.90 29.49 9.45
C LYS A 5 -13.59 28.66 10.52
N PHE A 6 -13.12 28.77 11.76
CA PHE A 6 -13.77 28.16 12.91
C PHE A 6 -14.47 29.24 13.74
N ASN A 7 -15.68 28.95 14.18
CA ASN A 7 -16.38 29.72 15.21
C ASN A 7 -16.59 28.81 16.43
N GLY A 8 -15.69 28.90 17.41
CA GLY A 8 -15.57 27.90 18.47
C GLY A 8 -15.24 26.53 17.87
N SER A 9 -16.09 25.53 18.14
CA SER A 9 -15.98 24.17 17.59
C SER A 9 -16.63 23.98 16.22
N ASN A 10 -17.33 25.00 15.69
CA ASN A 10 -18.03 24.89 14.42
C ASN A 10 -17.12 25.27 13.25
N LEU A 11 -16.94 24.35 12.30
CA LEU A 11 -16.32 24.62 11.02
C LEU A 11 -17.31 25.37 10.11
N GLN A 12 -16.87 26.47 9.51
CA GLN A 12 -17.62 27.19 8.49
C GLN A 12 -16.81 27.27 7.19
N GLU A 13 -17.40 26.77 6.10
CA GLU A 13 -16.93 26.94 4.72
C GLU A 13 -17.69 28.08 4.04
N TYR A 14 -17.00 28.99 3.35
CA TYR A 14 -17.62 30.14 2.67
C TYR A 14 -16.86 30.54 1.40
N HIS A 15 -17.55 31.17 0.44
CA HIS A 15 -16.92 31.71 -0.76
C HIS A 15 -15.97 32.86 -0.42
N ASN A 16 -14.74 32.81 -0.95
CA ASN A 16 -13.72 33.82 -0.70
C ASN A 16 -13.54 34.83 -1.84
N ASN A 17 -14.48 34.88 -2.79
CA ASN A 17 -14.47 35.72 -4.00
C ASN A 17 -13.31 35.47 -4.99
N ASN A 18 -12.40 34.53 -4.72
CA ASN A 18 -11.37 34.13 -5.68
C ASN A 18 -11.96 33.19 -6.74
N LYS A 19 -11.82 33.59 -8.01
CA LYS A 19 -12.21 32.78 -9.17
C LYS A 19 -11.13 31.73 -9.46
N VAL A 20 -11.54 30.51 -9.75
CA VAL A 20 -10.68 29.39 -10.15
C VAL A 20 -11.29 28.74 -11.38
N LYS A 21 -10.49 27.98 -12.16
CA LYS A 21 -11.02 27.22 -13.29
C LYS A 21 -12.10 26.25 -12.80
N MET A 22 -13.23 26.21 -13.52
CA MET A 22 -14.29 25.24 -13.26
C MET A 22 -13.76 23.83 -13.51
N ASN A 23 -14.13 22.89 -12.63
CA ASN A 23 -13.69 21.52 -12.72
C ASN A 23 -14.88 20.60 -12.41
N ILE A 24 -15.07 19.55 -13.20
CA ILE A 24 -16.20 18.62 -13.09
C ILE A 24 -16.29 17.86 -11.75
N PHE A 25 -15.22 17.87 -10.96
CA PHE A 25 -15.19 17.33 -9.59
C PHE A 25 -15.64 18.34 -8.52
N TYR A 26 -15.85 19.61 -8.86
CA TYR A 26 -16.21 20.65 -7.88
C TYR A 26 -17.71 20.71 -7.63
N LYS A 27 -18.06 20.99 -6.36
CA LYS A 27 -19.44 21.19 -5.88
C LYS A 27 -20.23 22.21 -6.72
N ASP A 28 -19.59 23.25 -7.22
CA ASP A 28 -20.26 24.36 -7.93
C ASP A 28 -20.09 24.29 -9.45
N SER A 29 -19.63 23.16 -9.99
CA SER A 29 -19.48 22.97 -11.44
C SER A 29 -20.83 22.87 -12.15
N ILE A 30 -20.92 23.37 -13.39
CA ILE A 30 -22.13 23.25 -14.24
C ILE A 30 -22.35 21.79 -14.64
N PHE A 31 -21.29 21.11 -15.09
CA PHE A 31 -21.28 19.67 -15.33
C PHE A 31 -20.54 18.96 -14.22
N LYS A 32 -21.10 17.87 -13.71
CA LYS A 32 -20.52 17.09 -12.60
C LYS A 32 -20.38 15.64 -12.98
N VAL A 33 -19.30 15.03 -12.53
CA VAL A 33 -19.15 13.57 -12.57
C VAL A 33 -20.13 12.91 -11.60
N THR A 34 -20.42 11.63 -11.82
CA THR A 34 -21.19 10.81 -10.86
C THR A 34 -20.51 10.84 -9.49
N PRO A 35 -21.23 11.01 -8.36
CA PRO A 35 -20.67 11.05 -7.02
C PRO A 35 -20.24 9.64 -6.55
N THR A 36 -19.16 9.13 -7.14
CA THR A 36 -18.53 7.84 -6.84
C THR A 36 -17.00 8.04 -6.79
N ASN A 37 -16.27 7.00 -6.39
CA ASN A 37 -14.81 7.03 -6.43
C ASN A 37 -14.26 6.66 -7.82
N TYR A 38 -13.13 7.25 -8.16
CA TYR A 38 -12.39 7.03 -9.40
C TYR A 38 -10.93 6.71 -9.08
N ILE A 39 -10.23 6.03 -9.98
CA ILE A 39 -8.76 5.95 -9.96
C ILE A 39 -8.26 6.87 -11.06
N VAL A 40 -7.32 7.74 -10.69
CA VAL A 40 -6.61 8.61 -11.63
C VAL A 40 -5.13 8.30 -11.59
N TYR A 41 -4.45 8.44 -12.72
CA TYR A 41 -3.00 8.33 -12.80
C TYR A 41 -2.40 9.55 -13.51
N THR A 42 -1.12 9.78 -13.26
CA THR A 42 -0.30 10.76 -13.97
C THR A 42 1.10 10.17 -14.11
N THR A 43 1.91 10.72 -15.00
CA THR A 43 3.26 10.28 -15.28
C THR A 43 4.26 11.42 -15.10
N SER A 44 5.50 11.05 -14.80
CA SER A 44 6.62 11.97 -14.68
C SER A 44 7.91 11.27 -15.08
N MET A 45 8.83 12.00 -15.70
CA MET A 45 10.16 11.50 -16.04
C MET A 45 11.20 11.79 -14.94
N ASP A 46 10.92 12.77 -14.08
CA ASP A 46 11.89 13.32 -13.11
C ASP A 46 11.35 13.42 -11.67
N GLY A 47 10.07 13.13 -11.46
CA GLY A 47 9.37 13.27 -10.18
C GLY A 47 9.09 14.72 -9.76
N GLN A 48 9.54 15.73 -10.53
CA GLN A 48 9.38 17.15 -10.24
C GLN A 48 8.20 17.75 -11.01
N LYS A 49 8.00 17.33 -12.25
CA LYS A 49 6.87 17.76 -13.10
C LYS A 49 5.99 16.57 -13.43
N TRP A 50 4.69 16.76 -13.26
CA TRP A 50 3.69 15.71 -13.49
C TRP A 50 2.75 16.12 -14.62
N GLY A 51 2.38 15.15 -15.45
CA GLY A 51 1.38 15.33 -16.49
C GLY A 51 -0.02 15.61 -15.94
N HIS A 52 -0.94 15.94 -16.84
CA HIS A 52 -2.36 16.03 -16.47
C HIS A 52 -2.87 14.65 -16.01
N PRO A 53 -3.69 14.59 -14.95
CA PRO A 53 -4.23 13.33 -14.48
C PRO A 53 -5.27 12.78 -15.45
N GLU A 54 -5.22 11.47 -15.70
CA GLU A 54 -6.15 10.72 -16.52
C GLU A 54 -6.96 9.75 -15.66
N ILE A 55 -8.25 9.60 -15.97
CA ILE A 55 -9.14 8.67 -15.26
C ILE A 55 -9.00 7.28 -15.88
N LEU A 56 -8.69 6.27 -15.06
CA LEU A 56 -8.68 4.88 -15.54
C LEU A 56 -10.10 4.40 -15.90
N PRO A 57 -10.24 3.50 -16.90
CA PRO A 57 -11.52 2.94 -17.27
C PRO A 57 -12.11 2.07 -16.14
N PRO A 58 -13.43 1.81 -16.15
CA PRO A 58 -14.05 0.93 -15.17
C PRO A 58 -13.73 -0.54 -15.44
N PHE A 59 -12.86 -1.14 -14.63
CA PHE A 59 -12.46 -2.55 -14.75
C PHE A 59 -13.50 -3.56 -14.23
N LEU A 60 -14.51 -3.09 -13.51
CA LEU A 60 -15.51 -3.92 -12.83
C LEU A 60 -16.89 -3.87 -13.50
N GLY A 61 -16.95 -3.29 -14.70
CA GLY A 61 -18.20 -3.03 -15.42
C GLY A 61 -18.81 -1.67 -15.07
N LEU A 62 -19.77 -1.23 -15.88
CA LEU A 62 -20.37 0.11 -15.79
C LEU A 62 -21.27 0.31 -14.56
N ASN A 63 -21.76 -0.78 -13.95
CA ASN A 63 -22.66 -0.76 -12.80
C ASN A 63 -21.94 -1.04 -11.47
N HIS A 64 -20.63 -0.83 -11.42
CA HIS A 64 -19.79 -1.01 -10.24
C HIS A 64 -18.90 0.23 -10.06
N ASN A 65 -18.67 0.67 -8.81
CA ASN A 65 -17.72 1.75 -8.54
C ASN A 65 -16.27 1.32 -8.83
N ALA A 66 -15.33 2.26 -8.94
CA ALA A 66 -13.93 1.88 -9.09
C ALA A 66 -13.44 1.10 -7.84
N SER A 67 -12.42 0.27 -8.01
CA SER A 67 -11.68 -0.30 -6.88
C SER A 67 -10.94 0.79 -6.08
N TYR A 68 -10.55 0.49 -4.84
CA TYR A 68 -9.74 1.36 -4.00
C TYR A 68 -8.26 1.00 -4.15
N LEU A 69 -7.44 1.96 -4.57
CA LEU A 69 -6.01 1.72 -4.79
C LEU A 69 -5.30 1.37 -3.48
N SER A 70 -4.43 0.36 -3.50
CA SER A 70 -3.58 0.05 -2.36
C SER A 70 -2.45 1.06 -2.27
N PRO A 71 -2.30 1.79 -1.15
CA PRO A 71 -1.25 2.79 -1.01
C PRO A 71 0.12 2.12 -0.83
N GLY A 72 1.13 2.71 -1.47
CA GLY A 72 2.51 2.21 -1.47
C GLY A 72 3.07 2.19 -2.88
N GLN A 73 3.72 1.09 -3.24
CA GLN A 73 4.34 0.88 -4.56
C GLN A 73 3.45 0.01 -5.46
N GLY A 74 3.46 0.32 -6.75
CA GLY A 74 3.16 -0.68 -7.78
C GLY A 74 4.37 -1.62 -7.98
N LEU A 75 4.20 -2.65 -8.79
CA LEU A 75 5.25 -3.60 -9.15
C LEU A 75 5.58 -3.48 -10.63
N ALA A 76 6.84 -3.18 -10.96
CA ALA A 76 7.39 -3.44 -12.28
C ALA A 76 8.06 -4.82 -12.24
N THR A 77 7.55 -5.76 -13.02
CA THR A 77 8.07 -7.13 -13.07
C THR A 77 9.31 -7.19 -13.95
N SER A 78 10.10 -8.25 -13.81
CA SER A 78 11.27 -8.54 -14.64
C SER A 78 10.96 -8.65 -16.15
N THR A 79 9.69 -8.85 -16.51
CA THR A 79 9.21 -8.89 -17.90
C THR A 79 8.80 -7.53 -18.46
N GLY A 80 8.79 -6.47 -17.63
CA GLY A 80 8.35 -5.13 -18.02
C GLY A 80 6.88 -4.82 -17.75
N ARG A 81 6.06 -5.81 -17.37
CA ARG A 81 4.68 -5.59 -16.91
C ARG A 81 4.64 -4.68 -15.68
N LEU A 82 3.74 -3.70 -15.70
CA LEU A 82 3.42 -2.84 -14.56
C LEU A 82 2.14 -3.35 -13.89
N ILE A 83 2.12 -3.43 -12.55
CA ILE A 83 0.95 -3.88 -11.78
C ILE A 83 0.71 -2.95 -10.59
N PHE A 84 -0.52 -2.49 -10.43
CA PHE A 84 -1.00 -1.77 -9.26
C PHE A 84 -2.10 -2.58 -8.58
N ALA A 85 -1.91 -2.87 -7.29
CA ALA A 85 -2.91 -3.59 -6.52
C ALA A 85 -4.00 -2.62 -6.03
N SER A 86 -5.24 -3.04 -6.10
CA SER A 86 -6.42 -2.38 -5.56
C SER A 86 -7.36 -3.41 -4.95
N TYR A 87 -8.40 -2.96 -4.26
CA TYR A 87 -9.35 -3.84 -3.60
C TYR A 87 -10.79 -3.31 -3.70
N THR A 88 -11.74 -4.21 -3.45
CA THR A 88 -13.18 -3.92 -3.43
C THR A 88 -13.82 -4.66 -2.25
N SER A 89 -15.14 -4.57 -2.11
CA SER A 89 -15.89 -5.40 -1.18
C SER A 89 -15.82 -6.90 -1.48
N GLN A 90 -15.47 -7.29 -2.71
CA GLN A 90 -15.51 -8.67 -3.21
C GLN A 90 -14.13 -9.33 -3.28
N GLY A 91 -13.03 -8.58 -3.15
CA GLY A 91 -11.69 -9.14 -3.23
C GLY A 91 -10.65 -8.13 -3.72
N LEU A 92 -9.52 -8.67 -4.19
CA LEU A 92 -8.43 -7.90 -4.77
C LEU A 92 -8.62 -7.72 -6.28
N VAL A 93 -8.12 -6.60 -6.78
CA VAL A 93 -8.11 -6.26 -8.20
C VAL A 93 -6.69 -5.83 -8.53
N PHE A 94 -6.06 -6.48 -9.50
CA PHE A 94 -4.70 -6.17 -9.94
C PHE A 94 -4.79 -5.49 -11.29
N ILE A 95 -4.63 -4.17 -11.29
CA ILE A 95 -4.66 -3.34 -12.50
C ILE A 95 -3.27 -3.39 -13.11
N TYR A 96 -3.15 -3.81 -14.37
CA TYR A 96 -1.86 -4.02 -15.02
C TYR A 96 -1.80 -3.42 -16.41
N SER A 97 -0.57 -3.18 -16.87
CA SER A 97 -0.25 -2.71 -18.21
C SER A 97 0.98 -3.44 -18.73
N ASP A 98 0.91 -3.87 -19.99
CA ASP A 98 1.99 -4.54 -20.73
C ASP A 98 2.64 -3.65 -21.80
N ASP A 99 2.18 -2.41 -21.93
CA ASP A 99 2.59 -1.45 -22.95
C ASP A 99 3.08 -0.14 -22.31
N HIS A 100 3.74 -0.25 -21.16
CA HIS A 100 4.32 0.87 -20.41
C HIS A 100 3.31 1.95 -19.97
N GLY A 101 2.08 1.53 -19.65
CA GLY A 101 1.03 2.40 -19.10
C GLY A 101 0.15 3.08 -20.14
N ILE A 102 0.20 2.65 -21.41
CA ILE A 102 -0.65 3.19 -22.49
C ILE A 102 -2.06 2.62 -22.37
N THR A 103 -2.19 1.30 -22.16
CA THR A 103 -3.46 0.63 -21.90
C THR A 103 -3.42 -0.14 -20.58
N TRP A 104 -4.60 -0.29 -19.98
CA TRP A 104 -4.76 -0.92 -18.67
C TRP A 104 -5.81 -2.01 -18.73
N GLN A 105 -5.52 -3.11 -18.05
CA GLN A 105 -6.41 -4.25 -17.84
C GLN A 105 -6.44 -4.59 -16.35
N ALA A 106 -7.31 -5.51 -15.94
CA ALA A 106 -7.33 -5.97 -14.55
C ALA A 106 -7.61 -7.47 -14.42
N THR A 107 -6.94 -8.10 -13.46
CA THR A 107 -7.28 -9.44 -12.96
C THR A 107 -7.86 -9.34 -11.56
N LYS A 108 -8.62 -10.34 -11.12
CA LYS A 108 -9.24 -10.39 -9.79
C LYS A 108 -8.72 -11.58 -9.01
N ALA A 109 -8.65 -11.43 -7.70
CA ALA A 109 -8.47 -12.54 -6.78
C ALA A 109 -9.52 -12.44 -5.67
N ASP A 110 -10.31 -13.49 -5.51
CA ASP A 110 -11.36 -13.55 -4.49
C ASP A 110 -10.74 -13.70 -3.10
N LEU A 111 -11.33 -13.04 -2.11
CA LEU A 111 -10.94 -13.18 -0.71
C LEU A 111 -12.02 -13.96 0.06
N PRO A 112 -11.65 -14.73 1.09
CA PRO A 112 -12.61 -15.48 1.92
C PRO A 112 -13.41 -14.58 2.88
N PHE A 113 -13.32 -13.26 2.72
CA PHE A 113 -14.00 -12.26 3.52
C PHE A 113 -14.44 -11.09 2.64
N LYS A 114 -15.52 -10.41 3.04
CA LYS A 114 -16.09 -9.27 2.31
C LYS A 114 -15.90 -7.97 3.08
N ASN A 115 -16.02 -6.84 2.36
CA ASN A 115 -15.98 -5.49 2.92
C ASN A 115 -14.71 -5.20 3.74
N ALA A 116 -13.58 -5.82 3.38
CA ALA A 116 -12.29 -5.56 4.01
C ALA A 116 -11.55 -4.42 3.31
N THR A 117 -10.83 -3.63 4.10
CA THR A 117 -9.78 -2.75 3.60
C THR A 117 -8.55 -3.60 3.26
N ALA A 118 -8.57 -4.28 2.12
CA ALA A 118 -7.53 -5.23 1.71
C ALA A 118 -6.36 -4.54 0.99
N GLU A 119 -5.73 -3.60 1.68
CA GLU A 119 -4.56 -2.87 1.18
C GLU A 119 -3.41 -3.84 0.95
N THR A 120 -2.93 -3.88 -0.29
CA THR A 120 -2.03 -4.92 -0.81
C THR A 120 -0.72 -4.33 -1.33
N GLN A 121 0.39 -5.00 -1.05
CA GLN A 121 1.70 -4.71 -1.62
C GLN A 121 2.33 -5.98 -2.18
N MET A 122 3.18 -5.85 -3.19
CA MET A 122 3.64 -6.98 -4.01
C MET A 122 5.16 -7.02 -4.09
N VAL A 123 5.70 -8.24 -4.19
CA VAL A 123 7.10 -8.49 -4.54
C VAL A 123 7.18 -9.58 -5.61
N GLU A 124 8.07 -9.42 -6.57
CA GLU A 124 8.44 -10.50 -7.49
C GLU A 124 9.53 -11.36 -6.84
N LEU A 125 9.17 -12.57 -6.39
CA LEU A 125 10.09 -13.49 -5.71
C LEU A 125 11.18 -13.98 -6.65
N LYS A 126 10.81 -14.29 -7.89
CA LYS A 126 11.67 -14.65 -9.03
C LYS A 126 10.87 -14.37 -10.32
N PRO A 127 11.48 -14.37 -11.51
CA PRO A 127 10.78 -14.03 -12.75
C PRO A 127 9.42 -14.72 -12.86
N ASN A 128 8.36 -13.94 -13.11
CA ASN A 128 6.95 -14.36 -13.22
C ASN A 128 6.26 -14.83 -11.92
N VAL A 129 6.98 -14.92 -10.79
CA VAL A 129 6.42 -15.36 -9.51
C VAL A 129 6.24 -14.18 -8.58
N ILE A 130 4.99 -13.78 -8.37
CA ILE A 130 4.63 -12.60 -7.60
C ILE A 130 3.96 -13.04 -6.30
N ARG A 131 4.39 -12.50 -5.17
CA ARG A 131 3.67 -12.62 -3.90
C ARG A 131 3.06 -11.29 -3.52
N ALA A 132 1.76 -11.30 -3.26
CA ALA A 132 1.01 -10.16 -2.76
C ALA A 132 0.68 -10.37 -1.28
N PHE A 133 1.05 -9.42 -0.43
CA PHE A 133 0.75 -9.39 1.00
C PHE A 133 -0.30 -8.32 1.25
N PHE A 134 -1.28 -8.60 2.10
CA PHE A 134 -2.41 -7.71 2.29
C PHE A 134 -2.96 -7.68 3.71
N ARG A 135 -3.50 -6.51 4.05
CA ARG A 135 -4.29 -6.28 5.27
C ARG A 135 -5.56 -7.13 5.25
N THR A 136 -5.97 -7.64 6.40
CA THR A 136 -7.20 -8.44 6.53
C THR A 136 -8.02 -8.00 7.74
N THR A 137 -9.18 -8.64 7.92
CA THR A 137 -10.04 -8.49 9.10
C THR A 137 -9.83 -9.58 10.16
N THR A 138 -8.86 -10.48 9.97
CA THR A 138 -8.64 -11.65 10.84
C THR A 138 -7.67 -11.38 11.99
N GLY A 139 -7.03 -10.20 11.99
CA GLY A 139 -5.90 -9.90 12.88
C GLY A 139 -4.58 -10.54 12.43
N LYS A 140 -4.51 -11.04 11.18
CA LYS A 140 -3.30 -11.55 10.54
C LYS A 140 -3.09 -10.87 9.19
N ILE A 141 -1.84 -10.85 8.72
CA ILE A 141 -1.51 -10.44 7.35
C ILE A 141 -1.79 -11.63 6.44
N GLY A 142 -2.57 -11.41 5.38
CA GLY A 142 -2.84 -12.39 4.34
C GLY A 142 -1.78 -12.33 3.23
N TYR A 143 -1.59 -13.42 2.50
CA TYR A 143 -0.84 -13.41 1.26
C TYR A 143 -1.39 -14.41 0.24
N ILE A 144 -1.15 -14.10 -1.03
CA ILE A 144 -1.41 -14.95 -2.20
C ILE A 144 -0.22 -14.88 -3.15
N THR A 145 -0.06 -15.90 -3.99
CA THR A 145 1.01 -16.05 -4.96
C THR A 145 0.44 -16.25 -6.36
N SER A 146 0.99 -15.52 -7.33
CA SER A 146 0.82 -15.79 -8.75
C SER A 146 2.09 -16.43 -9.29
N LEU A 147 1.93 -17.46 -10.13
CA LEU A 147 3.02 -18.16 -10.82
C LEU A 147 3.11 -17.81 -12.32
N ASP A 148 2.25 -16.91 -12.77
CA ASP A 148 2.04 -16.56 -14.18
C ASP A 148 1.97 -15.03 -14.36
N ASN A 149 2.85 -14.31 -13.65
CA ASN A 149 3.03 -12.86 -13.80
C ASN A 149 1.76 -12.03 -13.49
N GLY A 150 0.95 -12.46 -12.53
CA GLY A 150 -0.24 -11.77 -12.04
C GLY A 150 -1.55 -12.13 -12.77
N HIS A 151 -1.54 -13.14 -13.65
CA HIS A 151 -2.74 -13.56 -14.37
C HIS A 151 -3.72 -14.35 -13.50
N THR A 152 -3.21 -15.31 -12.72
CA THR A 152 -3.97 -16.10 -11.75
C THR A 152 -3.30 -16.06 -10.39
N TRP A 153 -4.09 -16.32 -9.34
CA TRP A 153 -3.64 -16.26 -7.95
C TRP A 153 -4.10 -17.50 -7.19
N ASP A 154 -3.27 -17.98 -6.28
CA ASP A 154 -3.58 -19.11 -5.40
C ASP A 154 -4.55 -18.73 -4.26
N ASN A 155 -4.77 -19.70 -3.37
CA ASN A 155 -5.63 -19.51 -2.19
C ASN A 155 -4.96 -18.58 -1.17
N VAL A 156 -5.80 -17.91 -0.36
CA VAL A 156 -5.31 -17.05 0.73
C VAL A 156 -4.59 -17.85 1.81
N HIS A 157 -3.38 -17.41 2.13
CA HIS A 157 -2.60 -17.86 3.27
C HIS A 157 -2.40 -16.72 4.28
N TYR A 158 -1.89 -17.04 5.48
CA TYR A 158 -1.69 -16.05 6.55
C TYR A 158 -0.30 -16.16 7.19
N LEU A 159 0.29 -15.02 7.55
CA LEU A 159 1.52 -14.97 8.35
C LEU A 159 1.20 -15.26 9.81
N SER A 160 1.78 -16.34 10.36
CA SER A 160 1.48 -16.78 11.73
C SER A 160 2.23 -15.97 12.79
N GLN A 161 3.42 -15.46 12.45
CA GLN A 161 4.37 -14.77 13.33
C GLN A 161 3.93 -13.35 13.71
N ILE A 162 3.14 -12.71 12.84
CA ILE A 162 2.73 -11.32 13.00
C ILE A 162 1.27 -11.25 13.46
N ASN A 163 0.97 -10.37 14.41
CA ASN A 163 -0.39 -10.08 14.85
C ASN A 163 -0.75 -8.64 14.47
N GLN A 164 -1.98 -8.45 13.99
CA GLN A 164 -2.59 -7.15 13.81
C GLN A 164 -3.89 -7.06 14.62
N THR A 165 -4.41 -5.86 14.76
CA THR A 165 -5.78 -5.63 15.22
C THR A 165 -6.78 -6.21 14.21
N ARG A 166 -8.03 -6.43 14.63
CA ARG A 166 -9.09 -6.92 13.72
C ARG A 166 -9.40 -5.96 12.58
N TYR A 167 -9.21 -4.65 12.78
CA TYR A 167 -9.35 -3.69 11.69
C TYR A 167 -8.12 -3.65 10.77
N GLY A 168 -6.96 -4.11 11.25
CA GLY A 168 -5.73 -4.20 10.48
C GLY A 168 -5.07 -2.85 10.16
N THR A 169 -3.89 -2.93 9.54
CA THR A 169 -3.11 -1.79 9.06
C THR A 169 -2.43 -2.16 7.75
N GLN A 170 -2.24 -1.17 6.88
CA GLN A 170 -1.42 -1.31 5.68
C GLN A 170 -0.04 -1.87 6.03
N ILE A 171 0.51 -2.64 5.09
CA ILE A 171 1.85 -3.21 5.15
C ILE A 171 2.67 -2.64 3.99
N SER A 172 3.98 -2.51 4.17
CA SER A 172 4.91 -2.29 3.06
C SER A 172 5.89 -3.45 2.96
N VAL A 173 6.25 -3.84 1.75
CA VAL A 173 7.14 -4.98 1.51
C VAL A 173 7.98 -4.73 0.27
N ILE A 174 9.25 -5.09 0.33
CA ILE A 174 10.20 -4.97 -0.79
C ILE A 174 11.01 -6.26 -0.93
N LYS A 175 11.46 -6.56 -2.16
CA LYS A 175 12.53 -7.51 -2.40
C LYS A 175 13.85 -6.74 -2.32
N TYR A 176 14.73 -7.16 -1.42
CA TYR A 176 16.05 -6.58 -1.27
C TYR A 176 16.99 -7.12 -2.36
N SER A 177 17.81 -6.24 -2.94
CA SER A 177 18.65 -6.58 -4.09
C SER A 177 19.80 -7.53 -3.75
N GLN A 178 20.26 -7.52 -2.49
CA GLN A 178 21.34 -8.37 -2.03
C GLN A 178 20.81 -9.67 -1.44
N LYS A 179 21.63 -10.72 -1.57
CA LYS A 179 21.36 -12.02 -0.95
C LYS A 179 21.89 -12.05 0.48
N TYR A 180 21.23 -12.81 1.34
CA TYR A 180 21.73 -13.16 2.67
C TYR A 180 21.77 -14.68 2.79
N GLN A 181 22.93 -15.21 3.22
CA GLN A 181 23.18 -16.67 3.26
C GLN A 181 22.84 -17.38 1.93
N GLY A 182 23.14 -16.71 0.80
CA GLY A 182 22.87 -17.21 -0.55
C GLY A 182 21.40 -17.16 -1.00
N LYS A 183 20.48 -16.72 -0.14
CA LYS A 183 19.03 -16.65 -0.44
C LYS A 183 18.58 -15.23 -0.75
N ASP A 184 17.53 -15.12 -1.55
CA ASP A 184 16.85 -13.86 -1.82
C ASP A 184 16.12 -13.40 -0.55
N VAL A 185 16.08 -12.09 -0.33
CA VAL A 185 15.58 -11.48 0.90
C VAL A 185 14.33 -10.64 0.64
N ILE A 186 13.29 -10.86 1.43
CA ILE A 186 12.08 -10.04 1.50
C ILE A 186 12.10 -9.26 2.82
N ILE A 187 11.79 -7.97 2.76
CA ILE A 187 11.73 -7.09 3.92
C ILE A 187 10.31 -6.53 4.03
N LEU A 188 9.65 -6.76 5.17
CA LEU A 188 8.26 -6.35 5.41
C LEU A 188 8.17 -5.43 6.62
N SER A 189 7.40 -4.36 6.52
CA SER A 189 7.14 -3.41 7.60
C SER A 189 5.66 -3.39 7.96
N THR A 190 5.36 -3.49 9.26
CA THR A 190 4.00 -3.51 9.82
C THR A 190 4.02 -3.24 11.32
N PRO A 191 2.92 -2.72 11.92
CA PRO A 191 2.70 -2.92 13.35
C PRO A 191 2.54 -4.41 13.68
N ASN A 192 3.01 -4.82 14.86
CA ASN A 192 2.79 -6.15 15.42
C ASN A 192 2.09 -6.06 16.78
N SER A 193 0.78 -5.81 16.75
CA SER A 193 -0.02 -5.59 17.94
C SER A 193 -1.48 -5.97 17.71
N ARG A 194 -2.14 -6.48 18.76
CA ARG A 194 -3.56 -6.84 18.74
C ARG A 194 -4.47 -5.72 19.25
N THR A 195 -3.91 -4.68 19.87
CA THR A 195 -4.68 -3.69 20.65
C THR A 195 -4.68 -2.29 20.04
N GLY A 196 -3.74 -1.99 19.14
CA GLY A 196 -3.64 -0.69 18.50
C GLY A 196 -2.67 -0.70 17.33
N ARG A 197 -2.54 0.44 16.66
CA ARG A 197 -1.48 0.67 15.67
C ARG A 197 -0.21 1.13 16.39
N ASN A 198 0.53 0.17 16.91
CA ASN A 198 1.77 0.36 17.67
C ASN A 198 2.69 -0.87 17.48
N ASN A 199 3.84 -0.86 18.15
CA ASN A 199 4.87 -1.89 18.03
C ASN A 199 5.29 -2.11 16.56
N GLY A 200 5.81 -1.05 15.93
CA GLY A 200 6.33 -1.12 14.57
C GLY A 200 7.50 -2.08 14.45
N GLN A 201 7.45 -2.97 13.47
CA GLN A 201 8.50 -3.96 13.21
C GLN A 201 8.86 -4.03 11.73
N ILE A 202 10.13 -4.29 11.46
CA ILE A 202 10.67 -4.66 10.15
C ILE A 202 11.08 -6.13 10.22
N TRP A 203 10.50 -6.97 9.37
CA TRP A 203 10.71 -8.41 9.32
C TRP A 203 11.61 -8.78 8.14
N ILE A 204 12.54 -9.69 8.38
CA ILE A 204 13.47 -10.23 7.37
C ILE A 204 13.05 -11.66 7.03
N GLY A 205 12.72 -11.89 5.76
CA GLY A 205 12.30 -13.18 5.22
C GLY A 205 13.28 -13.70 4.17
N LEU A 206 13.65 -14.98 4.24
CA LEU A 206 14.50 -15.63 3.24
C LEU A 206 13.65 -16.52 2.32
N VAL A 207 13.78 -16.33 1.01
CA VAL A 207 13.03 -17.10 0.01
C VAL A 207 13.71 -18.46 -0.21
N ASP A 208 12.94 -19.54 -0.08
CA ASP A 208 13.30 -20.86 -0.61
C ASP A 208 13.01 -20.91 -2.11
N SER A 209 14.05 -21.03 -2.93
CA SER A 209 13.93 -21.02 -4.40
C SER A 209 13.16 -22.22 -4.97
N LYS A 210 13.09 -23.34 -4.24
CA LYS A 210 12.39 -24.56 -4.67
C LYS A 210 10.90 -24.47 -4.42
N THR A 211 10.51 -24.00 -3.23
CA THR A 211 9.11 -23.98 -2.78
C THR A 211 8.44 -22.61 -2.91
N ASN A 212 9.22 -21.55 -3.16
CA ASN A 212 8.83 -20.15 -3.06
C ASN A 212 8.36 -19.74 -1.66
N ASN A 213 8.55 -20.55 -0.62
CA ASN A 213 8.21 -20.17 0.75
C ASN A 213 9.16 -19.08 1.26
N ILE A 214 8.66 -18.25 2.18
CA ILE A 214 9.49 -17.26 2.88
C ILE A 214 9.62 -17.68 4.33
N ASP A 215 10.86 -17.89 4.75
CA ASP A 215 11.20 -18.15 6.15
C ASP A 215 11.51 -16.83 6.85
N TRP A 216 10.68 -16.43 7.82
CA TRP A 216 10.82 -15.16 8.55
C TRP A 216 11.80 -15.33 9.71
N ILE A 217 13.07 -15.03 9.46
CA ILE A 217 14.18 -15.39 10.33
C ILE A 217 14.46 -14.37 11.45
N HIS A 218 14.06 -13.11 11.28
CA HIS A 218 14.39 -12.05 12.22
C HIS A 218 13.40 -10.89 12.12
N HIS A 219 13.27 -10.10 13.18
CA HIS A 219 12.58 -8.82 13.15
C HIS A 219 13.32 -7.75 13.96
N LYS A 220 13.38 -6.53 13.42
CA LYS A 220 13.84 -5.33 14.10
C LYS A 220 12.64 -4.56 14.63
N GLN A 221 12.64 -4.25 15.91
CA GLN A 221 11.69 -3.31 16.49
C GLN A 221 12.10 -1.88 16.10
N VAL A 222 11.16 -1.13 15.49
CA VAL A 222 11.43 0.25 15.03
C VAL A 222 11.56 1.18 16.23
N ASP A 223 10.72 1.00 17.25
CA ASP A 223 10.67 1.83 18.46
C ASP A 223 10.02 1.04 19.59
N GLU A 224 9.99 1.57 20.81
CA GLU A 224 9.38 0.90 21.96
C GLU A 224 7.95 0.36 21.67
N ILE A 225 7.56 -0.72 22.34
CA ILE A 225 6.36 -1.51 22.00
C ILE A 225 5.06 -0.68 22.04
N ASN A 226 5.01 0.34 22.89
CA ASN A 226 3.84 1.20 23.07
C ASN A 226 3.83 2.43 22.15
N VAL A 227 4.89 2.65 21.37
CA VAL A 227 4.99 3.78 20.44
C VAL A 227 4.12 3.50 19.22
N GLY A 228 3.34 4.53 18.84
CA GLY A 228 2.44 4.45 17.70
C GLY A 228 3.17 4.18 16.39
N TYR A 229 2.63 3.26 15.60
CA TYR A 229 3.14 2.83 14.32
C TYR A 229 1.99 2.37 13.44
N SER A 230 1.70 3.14 12.39
CA SER A 230 0.56 2.89 11.51
C SER A 230 1.00 2.54 10.09
N TYR A 231 0.66 3.36 9.09
CA TYR A 231 1.06 3.10 7.71
C TYR A 231 2.57 3.29 7.55
N SER A 232 3.16 2.56 6.59
CA SER A 232 4.59 2.60 6.33
C SER A 232 4.92 2.44 4.85
N ALA A 233 6.12 2.87 4.47
CA ALA A 233 6.70 2.70 3.15
C ALA A 233 8.18 2.32 3.31
N LEU A 234 8.57 1.21 2.68
CA LEU A 234 9.94 0.77 2.57
C LEU A 234 10.46 1.04 1.15
N THR A 235 11.73 1.39 1.05
CA THR A 235 12.48 1.31 -0.22
C THR A 235 13.93 0.97 0.06
N GLU A 236 14.55 0.26 -0.88
CA GLU A 236 16.00 0.13 -0.92
C GLU A 236 16.59 1.38 -1.58
N THR A 237 17.69 1.88 -1.03
CA THR A 237 18.48 2.99 -1.60
C THR A 237 19.54 2.44 -2.57
N LYS A 238 20.15 3.34 -3.36
CA LYS A 238 21.20 2.93 -4.31
C LYS A 238 22.44 2.31 -3.64
N ASP A 239 22.70 2.64 -2.38
CA ASP A 239 23.77 2.09 -1.55
C ASP A 239 23.31 0.89 -0.70
N SER A 240 22.24 0.20 -1.12
CA SER A 240 21.68 -0.99 -0.48
C SER A 240 21.26 -0.80 0.98
N LYS A 241 20.97 0.44 1.39
CA LYS A 241 20.34 0.71 2.69
C LYS A 241 18.82 0.61 2.56
N ILE A 242 18.17 0.42 3.69
CA ILE A 242 16.72 0.31 3.80
C ILE A 242 16.20 1.61 4.38
N LEU A 243 15.46 2.37 3.58
CA LEU A 243 14.75 3.55 4.03
C LEU A 243 13.33 3.16 4.43
N LEU A 244 12.94 3.57 5.64
CA LEU A 244 11.58 3.47 6.16
C LEU A 244 10.99 4.88 6.31
N LEU A 245 9.83 5.14 5.74
CA LEU A 245 8.96 6.28 6.07
C LEU A 245 7.68 5.74 6.73
N TYR A 246 7.26 6.30 7.85
CA TYR A 246 6.12 5.76 8.61
C TYR A 246 5.36 6.80 9.42
N GLU A 247 4.10 6.48 9.70
CA GLU A 247 3.24 7.20 10.64
C GLU A 247 3.62 6.82 12.09
N LYS A 248 4.38 7.69 12.78
CA LYS A 248 4.76 7.50 14.19
C LYS A 248 3.66 7.94 15.16
N TYR A 249 2.48 7.35 15.01
CA TYR A 249 1.30 7.53 15.88
C TYR A 249 0.27 6.44 15.57
N ASP A 250 -0.79 6.33 16.38
CA ASP A 250 -1.93 5.45 16.08
C ASP A 250 -2.97 6.21 15.24
N SER A 251 -2.96 6.00 13.92
CA SER A 251 -3.85 6.68 12.97
C SER A 251 -5.28 6.12 12.96
N TRP A 252 -5.57 5.11 13.78
CA TRP A 252 -6.93 4.62 14.04
C TRP A 252 -7.54 5.29 15.28
N SER A 253 -6.73 5.56 16.30
CA SER A 253 -7.18 6.13 17.57
C SER A 253 -7.86 7.49 17.40
N ARG A 254 -9.06 7.63 17.98
CA ARG A 254 -9.80 8.91 17.99
C ARG A 254 -9.14 9.98 18.84
N ASN A 255 -8.25 9.58 19.77
CA ASN A 255 -7.49 10.48 20.63
C ASN A 255 -6.22 11.02 19.95
N GLN A 256 -5.87 10.54 18.76
CA GLN A 256 -4.64 10.90 18.05
C GLN A 256 -4.93 11.51 16.66
N LEU A 257 -6.12 12.11 16.49
CA LEU A 257 -6.44 12.88 15.30
C LEU A 257 -5.72 14.23 15.31
N HIS A 258 -5.46 14.78 14.12
CA HIS A 258 -4.95 16.14 13.92
C HIS A 258 -3.57 16.44 14.53
N LEU A 259 -2.77 15.41 14.79
CA LEU A 259 -1.38 15.56 15.18
C LEU A 259 -0.55 16.09 14.00
N LYS A 260 0.45 16.92 14.31
CA LYS A 260 1.37 17.50 13.32
C LYS A 260 2.73 16.80 13.39
N ASN A 261 3.45 16.75 12.26
CA ASN A 261 4.82 16.25 12.17
C ASN A 261 5.03 14.81 12.68
N THR A 262 4.01 13.95 12.51
CA THR A 262 4.03 12.54 12.95
C THR A 262 4.63 11.58 11.92
N MET A 263 4.76 11.99 10.66
CA MET A 263 5.51 11.23 9.66
C MET A 263 7.01 11.31 9.98
N LYS A 264 7.66 10.15 10.15
CA LYS A 264 9.10 10.04 10.43
C LYS A 264 9.75 9.14 9.39
N TYR A 265 11.01 9.41 9.08
CA TYR A 265 11.83 8.50 8.28
C TYR A 265 13.03 8.00 9.08
N ARG A 266 13.52 6.82 8.73
CA ARG A 266 14.74 6.20 9.23
C ARG A 266 15.46 5.49 8.10
N VAL A 267 16.77 5.32 8.25
CA VAL A 267 17.61 4.59 7.30
C VAL A 267 18.37 3.54 8.10
N TYR A 268 18.35 2.31 7.62
CA TYR A 268 19.00 1.16 8.21
C TYR A 268 20.00 0.57 7.21
N THR A 269 21.16 0.15 7.69
CA THR A 269 21.93 -0.89 6.99
C THR A 269 21.20 -2.22 7.12
N PHE A 270 21.57 -3.21 6.30
CA PHE A 270 20.99 -4.55 6.43
C PHE A 270 21.40 -5.19 7.77
N GLU A 271 22.60 -4.91 8.24
CA GLU A 271 23.14 -5.36 9.53
C GLU A 271 22.34 -4.78 10.71
N ASP A 272 21.94 -3.50 10.64
CA ASP A 272 21.09 -2.90 11.66
C ASP A 272 19.78 -3.68 11.82
N LEU A 273 19.23 -4.19 10.71
CA LEU A 273 17.99 -4.97 10.71
C LEU A 273 18.15 -6.40 11.23
N LEU A 274 19.38 -6.91 11.35
CA LEU A 274 19.69 -8.22 11.95
C LEU A 274 20.08 -8.11 13.44
N SER A 275 20.22 -6.88 13.94
CA SER A 275 20.56 -6.58 15.33
C SER A 275 19.30 -6.32 16.15
N ASN A 276 19.28 -6.74 17.42
CA ASN A 276 18.15 -6.46 18.32
C ASN A 276 18.00 -4.95 18.60
#